data_AF-A0A7X8CXU3-F1
#
_entry.id   AF-A0A7X8CXU3-F1
#
_cell.length_a   1.000
_cell.length_b   1.000
_cell.length_c   1.000
_cell.angle_alpha   90.00
_cell.angle_beta   90.00
_cell.angle_gamma   90.00
#
_symmetry.space_group_name_H-M   'P 1'
#
loop_
_entity.id
_entity.type
_entity.pdbx_description
1 polymer ?
#
loop_
_entity_poly.entity_id
_entity_poly.type
_entity_poly.pdbx_seq_one_letter_code
_entity_poly.pdbx_strand_id
1 'polypeptide(L)'
;MIVRARIVSILLACMSALCLYAQSPRPLGGDLPLESIPESDDLRARWMADLIEAPRDRALAFRTRSEDTASGRWRLETIRGPRAFYIAVVPDREVLYGQGAWIIKRDLSTGRFVQAKVFLRNDPNTFLRLYPFEDRSKLDLVIYRGVVRHDIVLPVPFRKLLTSPLKDIVRWTRDSVDWDLLSPAPGLYGNLRTLAQAVRSRLEGLRYSEDGALDETGRPVLIAGGIPQGEPGLNCSGFAKWVVDGMLKPVTGSWLSVEALKVRHEDIRGSSFTEPYERARDPFFGLDWAWNLGKAVADALYPRRRNRVTDNDVRIPAFSLIDRGGSEPANGSPSYEAYPADFEIGGYRVDGLRPLLYILAIREPGNFYIASFNRRMGRDVALRQYFHEALLFPYFEADGEFKVAVFESAAETSLEAVLRRYPSEFAHLVRIPALPDFDPPYLTGTRPDKP
;
A
#
# COMPACT_ATOMS: atom_id res chain seq x y z
N MET A 1 -52.25 14.56 -37.91
CA MET A 1 -51.51 13.94 -39.03
C MET A 1 -50.01 14.07 -38.76
N ILE A 2 -49.30 12.93 -38.71
CA ILE A 2 -47.90 12.69 -39.14
C ILE A 2 -46.80 13.41 -38.31
N VAL A 3 -46.14 12.80 -37.32
CA VAL A 3 -45.06 11.76 -37.31
C VAL A 3 -43.66 12.36 -37.05
N ARG A 4 -42.94 11.64 -36.17
CA ARG A 4 -41.55 11.74 -35.68
C ARG A 4 -40.46 11.98 -36.75
N ALA A 5 -39.33 12.56 -36.34
CA ALA A 5 -37.98 11.98 -36.56
C ALA A 5 -36.89 12.64 -35.69
N ARG A 6 -36.03 11.79 -35.12
CA ARG A 6 -34.74 12.11 -34.48
C ARG A 6 -33.65 12.20 -35.55
N ILE A 7 -32.67 13.09 -35.40
CA ILE A 7 -31.29 12.86 -35.89
C ILE A 7 -30.28 13.38 -34.85
N VAL A 8 -29.36 12.49 -34.51
CA VAL A 8 -28.15 12.64 -33.69
C VAL A 8 -27.06 13.27 -34.56
N SER A 9 -26.23 14.14 -33.99
CA SER A 9 -24.85 14.33 -34.47
C SER A 9 -23.93 14.69 -33.32
N ILE A 10 -22.96 13.80 -33.15
CA ILE A 10 -21.81 13.81 -32.25
C ILE A 10 -20.80 14.83 -32.78
N LEU A 11 -20.22 15.65 -31.90
CA LEU A 11 -18.96 16.33 -32.19
C LEU A 11 -18.05 16.28 -30.97
N LEU A 12 -16.97 15.54 -31.17
CA LEU A 12 -15.73 15.50 -30.40
C LEU A 12 -15.29 16.91 -29.97
N ALA A 13 -14.97 17.06 -28.69
CA ALA A 13 -13.99 18.05 -28.26
C ALA A 13 -12.95 17.34 -27.40
N CYS A 14 -11.76 17.17 -27.99
CA CYS A 14 -10.54 16.73 -27.35
C CYS A 14 -10.23 17.65 -26.18
N MET A 15 -10.43 17.18 -24.96
CA MET A 15 -9.78 17.77 -23.79
C MET A 15 -8.53 16.95 -23.47
N SER A 16 -7.41 17.46 -23.94
CA SER A 16 -6.07 17.16 -23.48
C SER A 16 -6.02 17.21 -21.95
N ALA A 17 -5.97 16.03 -21.33
CA ALA A 17 -5.65 15.86 -19.93
C ALA A 17 -4.18 16.25 -19.71
N LEU A 18 -3.96 17.49 -19.29
CA LEU A 18 -2.74 17.85 -18.59
C LEU A 18 -2.74 17.06 -17.27
N CYS A 19 -2.04 15.93 -17.28
CA CYS A 19 -1.64 15.22 -16.07
C CYS A 19 -0.80 16.17 -15.21
N LEU A 20 -1.45 16.88 -14.30
CA LEU A 20 -0.80 17.43 -13.12
C LEU A 20 -0.32 16.23 -12.29
N TYR A 21 0.90 15.77 -12.57
CA TYR A 21 1.67 14.99 -11.64
C TYR A 21 1.72 15.79 -10.34
N ALA A 22 0.98 15.34 -9.32
CA ALA A 22 1.26 15.73 -7.96
C ALA A 22 2.72 15.34 -7.72
N GLN A 23 3.60 16.34 -7.64
CA GLN A 23 5.00 16.12 -7.34
C GLN A 23 5.06 15.36 -6.01
N SER A 24 5.65 14.17 -6.02
CA SER A 24 5.99 13.45 -4.81
C SER A 24 6.80 14.39 -3.90
N PRO A 25 6.55 14.40 -2.57
CA PRO A 25 7.38 15.18 -1.65
C PRO A 25 8.86 14.89 -1.88
N ARG A 26 9.72 15.91 -1.82
CA ARG A 26 11.18 15.71 -1.88
C ARG A 26 11.60 14.74 -0.77
N PRO A 27 12.49 13.77 -1.04
CA PRO A 27 12.94 12.84 -0.01
C PRO A 27 13.65 13.61 1.09
N LEU A 28 13.22 13.38 2.33
CA LEU A 28 13.68 14.06 3.54
C LEU A 28 14.97 13.44 4.09
N GLY A 29 15.62 12.57 3.31
CA GLY A 29 16.52 11.51 3.78
C GLY A 29 15.76 10.20 4.00
N GLY A 30 16.50 9.09 4.09
CA GLY A 30 15.96 7.76 4.36
C GLY A 30 15.35 7.61 5.76
N ASP A 31 14.61 6.52 5.95
CA ASP A 31 14.09 6.12 7.25
C ASP A 31 15.11 5.20 7.97
N LEU A 32 15.57 5.64 9.13
CA LEU A 32 16.47 4.84 9.96
C LEU A 32 15.71 3.71 10.68
N PRO A 33 16.38 2.59 11.00
CA PRO A 33 15.84 1.57 11.89
C PRO A 33 15.42 2.15 13.24
N LEU A 34 14.49 1.47 13.92
CA LEU A 34 13.88 1.93 15.18
C LEU A 34 14.91 2.36 16.24
N GLU A 35 15.98 1.59 16.41
CA GLU A 35 17.06 1.82 17.36
C GLU A 35 17.95 3.02 17.04
N SER A 36 17.89 3.52 15.80
CA SER A 36 18.71 4.62 15.28
C SER A 36 17.88 5.88 14.99
N ILE A 37 16.59 5.89 15.33
CA ILE A 37 15.74 7.06 15.18
C ILE A 37 16.33 8.24 15.98
N PRO A 38 16.48 9.43 15.39
CA PRO A 38 16.97 10.61 16.10
C PRO A 38 16.03 10.98 17.25
N GLU A 39 16.60 11.17 18.44
CA GLU A 39 15.85 11.46 19.67
C GLU A 39 15.96 12.94 20.06
N SER A 40 14.91 13.43 20.71
CA SER A 40 14.79 14.78 21.28
C SER A 40 14.30 14.77 22.73
N ASP A 41 14.46 13.64 23.44
CA ASP A 41 14.04 13.50 24.84
C ASP A 41 14.74 14.49 25.78
N ASP A 42 16.03 14.77 25.54
CA ASP A 42 16.80 15.78 26.28
C ASP A 42 16.22 17.19 26.11
N LEU A 43 15.86 17.58 24.87
CA LEU A 43 15.23 18.86 24.57
C LEU A 43 13.83 18.94 25.19
N ARG A 44 13.04 17.88 25.05
CA ARG A 44 11.69 17.82 25.64
C ARG A 44 11.75 17.92 27.17
N ALA A 45 12.75 17.31 27.81
CA ALA A 45 12.97 17.43 29.25
C ALA A 45 13.39 18.86 29.63
N ARG A 46 14.36 19.46 28.92
CA ARG A 46 14.83 20.84 29.15
C ARG A 46 13.70 21.87 29.00
N TRP A 47 12.90 21.74 27.95
CA TRP A 47 11.80 22.66 27.63
C TRP A 47 10.47 22.28 28.29
N MET A 48 10.48 21.32 29.21
CA MET A 48 9.25 20.85 29.84
C MET A 48 8.53 21.98 30.58
N ALA A 49 9.20 22.67 31.50
CA ALA A 49 8.57 23.73 32.31
C ALA A 49 8.31 25.02 31.52
N ASP A 50 9.22 25.38 30.60
CA ASP A 50 9.21 26.69 29.94
C ASP A 50 8.39 26.75 28.66
N LEU A 51 8.08 25.58 28.05
CA LEU A 51 7.28 25.49 26.83
C LEU A 51 6.17 24.44 26.93
N ILE A 52 6.51 23.17 27.20
CA ILE A 52 5.57 22.05 27.07
C ILE A 52 4.42 22.14 28.08
N GLU A 53 4.74 22.37 29.35
CA GLU A 53 3.80 22.56 30.46
C GLU A 53 3.52 24.02 30.79
N ALA A 54 4.21 24.96 30.14
CA ALA A 54 4.05 26.37 30.41
C ALA A 54 2.57 26.81 30.33
N PRO A 55 2.16 27.84 31.09
CA PRO A 55 0.83 28.43 30.95
C PRO A 55 0.53 28.76 29.49
N ARG A 56 -0.71 28.55 29.06
CA ARG A 56 -1.14 28.68 27.65
C ARG A 56 -0.57 29.91 26.96
N ASP A 57 -0.72 31.08 27.58
CA ASP A 57 -0.32 32.35 26.97
C ASP A 57 1.20 32.47 26.82
N ARG A 58 1.98 31.86 27.73
CA ARG A 58 3.45 31.77 27.61
C ARG A 58 3.85 30.82 26.49
N ALA A 59 3.22 29.65 26.40
CA ALA A 59 3.49 28.68 25.32
C ALA A 59 3.15 29.25 23.94
N LEU A 60 2.02 29.98 23.81
CA LEU A 60 1.60 30.64 22.57
C LEU A 60 2.52 31.82 22.18
N ALA A 61 3.14 32.48 23.15
CA ALA A 61 4.11 33.55 22.91
C ALA A 61 5.52 33.04 22.61
N PHE A 62 5.74 31.72 22.65
CA PHE A 62 7.04 31.12 22.38
C PHE A 62 7.47 31.41 20.94
N ARG A 63 8.67 31.99 20.80
CA ARG A 63 9.29 32.22 19.50
C ARG A 63 9.99 30.95 19.06
N THR A 64 9.85 30.60 17.79
CA THR A 64 10.57 29.48 17.19
C THR A 64 12.05 29.55 17.51
N ARG A 65 12.63 28.42 17.92
CA ARG A 65 14.06 28.26 18.22
C ARG A 65 14.61 27.05 17.50
N SER A 66 15.87 27.13 17.09
CA SER A 66 16.65 25.95 16.73
C SER A 66 17.64 25.64 17.84
N GLU A 67 17.80 24.38 18.19
CA GLU A 67 18.78 23.89 19.16
C GLU A 67 19.49 22.64 18.65
N ASP A 68 20.77 22.53 19.01
CA ASP A 68 21.57 21.36 18.71
C ASP A 68 21.50 20.34 19.85
N THR A 69 21.45 19.06 19.48
CA THR A 69 21.58 17.92 20.38
C THR A 69 22.60 16.93 19.82
N ALA A 70 22.89 15.87 20.57
CA ALA A 70 23.71 14.77 20.06
C ALA A 70 23.12 14.09 18.81
N SER A 71 21.78 14.16 18.64
CA SER A 71 21.06 13.56 17.51
C SER A 71 20.92 14.51 16.30
N GLY A 72 21.43 15.74 16.39
CA GLY A 72 21.37 16.75 15.34
C GLY A 72 20.66 18.03 15.76
N ARG A 73 20.31 18.86 14.77
CA ARG A 73 19.65 20.15 14.98
C ARG A 73 18.12 20.00 14.94
N TRP A 74 17.46 20.61 15.91
CA TRP A 74 16.02 20.53 16.11
C TRP A 74 15.39 21.93 16.13
N ARG A 75 14.16 22.02 15.64
CA ARG A 75 13.33 23.21 15.69
C ARG A 75 12.20 23.01 16.70
N LEU A 76 12.07 23.94 17.63
CA LEU A 76 10.98 24.04 18.57
C LEU A 76 10.06 25.18 18.14
N GLU A 77 8.77 24.93 18.00
CA GLU A 77 7.80 25.97 17.66
C GLU A 77 6.42 25.71 18.25
N THR A 78 5.65 26.79 18.41
CA THR A 78 4.24 26.72 18.77
C THR A 78 3.39 27.08 17.56
N ILE A 79 2.48 26.17 17.19
CA ILE A 79 1.55 26.35 16.08
C ILE A 79 0.15 26.54 16.66
N ARG A 80 -0.53 27.63 16.31
CA ARG A 80 -1.88 27.92 16.78
C ARG A 80 -2.91 27.40 15.78
N GLY A 81 -3.78 26.50 16.23
CA GLY A 81 -4.96 26.05 15.49
C GLY A 81 -6.25 26.68 16.02
N PRO A 82 -7.42 26.29 15.45
CA PRO A 82 -8.71 26.88 15.81
C PRO A 82 -9.24 26.44 17.18
N ARG A 83 -8.98 25.19 17.59
CA ARG A 83 -9.44 24.60 18.87
C ARG A 83 -8.31 24.11 19.77
N ALA A 84 -7.10 24.03 19.23
CA ALA A 84 -5.93 23.54 19.93
C ALA A 84 -4.71 24.35 19.50
N PHE A 85 -3.64 24.28 20.28
CA PHE A 85 -2.32 24.68 19.85
C PHE A 85 -1.35 23.50 20.00
N TYR A 86 -0.28 23.54 19.23
CA TYR A 86 0.66 22.45 19.07
C TYR A 86 2.04 22.94 19.44
N ILE A 87 2.77 22.10 20.16
CA ILE A 87 4.18 22.30 20.42
C ILE A 87 4.90 21.26 19.58
N ALA A 88 5.63 21.72 18.59
CA ALA A 88 6.37 20.89 17.67
C ALA A 88 7.84 20.89 18.09
N VAL A 89 8.39 19.69 18.29
CA VAL A 89 9.83 19.44 18.47
C VAL A 89 10.23 18.53 17.32
N VAL A 90 10.76 19.13 16.26
CA VAL A 90 10.97 18.47 14.96
C VAL A 90 12.44 18.59 14.55
N PRO A 91 13.00 17.64 13.79
CA PRO A 91 14.28 17.86 13.14
C PRO A 91 14.23 19.17 12.34
N ASP A 92 15.32 19.96 12.32
CA ASP A 92 15.35 21.28 11.67
C ASP A 92 15.33 21.14 10.14
N ARG A 93 14.14 20.82 9.62
CA ARG A 93 13.78 20.56 8.23
C ARG A 93 12.45 21.26 7.92
N GLU A 94 12.11 21.36 6.62
CA GLU A 94 10.90 22.06 6.16
C GLU A 94 9.58 21.37 6.57
N VAL A 95 9.60 20.08 6.96
CA VAL A 95 8.40 19.31 7.27
C VAL A 95 8.23 19.02 8.77
N LEU A 96 6.98 18.84 9.18
CA LEU A 96 6.63 18.50 10.57
C LEU A 96 6.66 17.00 10.89
N TYR A 97 6.73 16.15 9.86
CA TYR A 97 6.62 14.69 9.96
C TYR A 97 7.95 13.97 9.70
N GLY A 98 9.08 14.65 9.96
CA GLY A 98 10.38 14.00 9.92
C GLY A 98 10.47 12.90 10.99
N GLN A 99 11.17 11.81 10.70
CA GLN A 99 11.35 10.71 11.65
C GLN A 99 11.92 11.23 12.98
N GLY A 100 11.32 10.82 14.11
CA GLY A 100 11.68 11.29 15.45
C GLY A 100 10.98 12.60 15.89
N ALA A 101 10.22 13.25 15.01
CA ALA A 101 9.45 14.45 15.35
C ALA A 101 8.35 14.16 16.39
N TRP A 102 8.18 15.10 17.33
CA TRP A 102 7.12 15.11 18.34
C TRP A 102 6.19 16.31 18.14
N ILE A 103 4.89 16.05 18.05
CA ILE A 103 3.85 17.09 18.02
C ILE A 103 2.93 16.92 19.21
N ILE A 104 3.00 17.83 20.17
CA ILE A 104 2.23 17.78 21.41
C ILE A 104 1.03 18.71 21.27
N LYS A 105 -0.19 18.15 21.36
CA LYS A 105 -1.45 18.89 21.22
C LYS A 105 -1.99 19.29 22.58
N ARG A 106 -2.29 20.58 22.74
CA ARG A 106 -2.95 21.14 23.93
C ARG A 106 -4.23 21.86 23.53
N ASP A 107 -5.25 21.74 24.37
CA ASP A 107 -6.52 22.41 24.17
C ASP A 107 -6.34 23.93 24.26
N LEU A 108 -6.90 24.68 23.31
CA LEU A 108 -6.69 26.13 23.24
C LEU A 108 -7.42 26.88 24.36
N SER A 109 -8.55 26.35 24.84
CA SER A 109 -9.35 27.02 25.87
C SER A 109 -8.77 26.84 27.27
N THR A 110 -8.33 25.62 27.59
CA THR A 110 -7.91 25.20 28.93
C THR A 110 -6.39 25.06 29.08
N GLY A 111 -5.64 24.92 27.98
CA GLY A 111 -4.21 24.60 28.01
C GLY A 111 -3.90 23.17 28.45
N ARG A 112 -4.90 22.29 28.62
CA ARG A 112 -4.67 20.89 29.02
C ARG A 112 -4.08 20.06 27.88
N PHE A 113 -3.30 19.03 28.22
CA PHE A 113 -2.84 18.05 27.23
C PHE A 113 -4.01 17.27 26.64
N VAL A 114 -3.97 17.10 25.32
CA VAL A 114 -4.96 16.30 24.58
C VAL A 114 -4.33 15.01 24.08
N GLN A 115 -3.18 15.12 23.41
CA GLN A 115 -2.42 13.98 22.88
C GLN A 115 -1.00 14.41 22.51
N ALA A 116 -0.13 13.46 22.19
CA ALA A 116 1.10 13.69 21.46
C ALA A 116 1.21 12.72 20.27
N LYS A 117 1.85 13.16 19.19
CA LYS A 117 2.17 12.34 18.03
C LYS A 117 3.68 12.23 17.91
N VAL A 118 4.18 11.02 17.68
CA VAL A 118 5.59 10.72 17.43
C VAL A 118 5.72 10.11 16.04
N PHE A 119 6.42 10.76 15.13
CA PHE A 119 6.60 10.23 13.77
C PHE A 119 7.70 9.16 13.75
N LEU A 120 7.34 7.96 13.30
CA LEU A 120 8.23 6.79 13.30
C LEU A 120 8.97 6.60 11.98
N ARG A 121 8.51 7.30 10.93
CA ARG A 121 9.10 7.38 9.59
C ARG A 121 8.94 8.80 9.08
N ASN A 122 9.64 9.16 8.00
CA ASN A 122 9.45 10.40 7.24
C ASN A 122 8.13 10.38 6.42
N ASP A 123 7.04 9.91 7.03
CA ASP A 123 5.71 9.78 6.44
C ASP A 123 4.66 10.29 7.45
N PRO A 124 3.73 11.16 7.03
CA PRO A 124 2.75 11.75 7.94
C PRO A 124 1.69 10.74 8.44
N ASN A 125 1.63 9.54 7.87
CA ASN A 125 0.65 8.50 8.18
C ASN A 125 1.24 7.35 9.02
N THR A 126 2.50 7.48 9.48
CA THR A 126 3.21 6.46 10.27
C THR A 126 3.74 7.04 11.57
N PHE A 127 3.01 6.82 12.66
CA PHE A 127 3.25 7.47 13.94
C PHE A 127 2.72 6.67 15.13
N LEU A 128 3.25 7.00 16.31
CA LEU A 128 2.59 6.72 17.58
C LEU A 128 1.67 7.87 17.93
N ARG A 129 0.50 7.53 18.46
CA ARG A 129 -0.40 8.51 19.07
C ARG A 129 -0.53 8.19 20.55
N LEU A 130 -0.23 9.18 21.37
CA LEU A 130 -0.11 9.06 22.82
C LEU A 130 -1.17 9.91 23.49
N TYR A 131 -1.81 9.39 24.54
CA TYR A 131 -2.88 10.10 25.26
C TYR A 131 -2.68 10.08 26.77
N PRO A 132 -3.11 11.13 27.47
CA PRO A 132 -3.36 11.03 28.90
C PRO A 132 -4.51 10.05 29.17
N PHE A 133 -4.36 9.20 30.18
CA PHE A 133 -5.39 8.24 30.58
C PHE A 133 -5.35 8.07 32.11
N GLU A 134 -6.19 8.82 32.81
CA GLU A 134 -6.20 8.86 34.29
C GLU A 134 -4.80 9.21 34.85
N ASP A 135 -4.24 8.36 35.72
CA ASP A 135 -2.88 8.47 36.26
C ASP A 135 -1.81 7.84 35.33
N ARG A 136 -2.22 7.29 34.19
CA ARG A 136 -1.42 6.58 33.19
C ARG A 136 -1.48 7.25 31.82
N SER A 137 -1.09 6.50 30.80
CA SER A 137 -1.16 6.91 29.40
C SER A 137 -1.67 5.77 28.52
N LYS A 138 -2.13 6.11 27.31
CA LYS A 138 -2.46 5.16 26.25
C LYS A 138 -1.64 5.43 24.99
N LEU A 139 -1.47 4.40 24.16
CA LEU A 139 -0.78 4.45 22.87
C LEU A 139 -1.60 3.74 21.78
N ASP A 140 -1.62 4.37 20.61
CA ASP A 140 -1.94 3.73 19.34
C ASP A 140 -0.69 3.69 18.45
N LEU A 141 -0.54 2.61 17.68
CA LEU A 141 0.43 2.51 16.59
C LEU A 141 -0.32 2.58 15.26
N VAL A 142 -0.02 3.60 14.48
CA VAL A 142 -0.57 3.81 13.13
C VAL A 142 0.56 3.67 12.12
N ILE A 143 0.37 2.81 11.12
CA ILE A 143 1.29 2.58 10.01
C ILE A 143 0.52 2.84 8.74
N TYR A 144 0.95 3.79 7.91
CA TYR A 144 0.28 4.18 6.67
C TYR A 144 -1.26 4.23 6.77
N ARG A 145 -1.79 4.88 7.82
CA ARG A 145 -3.22 4.98 8.18
C ARG A 145 -3.85 3.72 8.78
N GLY A 146 -3.29 2.54 8.61
CA GLY A 146 -3.76 1.34 9.31
C GLY A 146 -3.40 1.42 10.79
N VAL A 147 -4.38 1.26 11.68
CA VAL A 147 -4.16 1.26 13.13
C VAL A 147 -3.84 -0.18 13.55
N VAL A 148 -2.55 -0.47 13.68
CA VAL A 148 -2.04 -1.83 13.94
C VAL A 148 -2.17 -2.21 15.41
N ARG A 149 -2.09 -1.22 16.30
CA ARG A 149 -2.39 -1.37 17.73
C ARG A 149 -3.20 -0.16 18.20
N HIS A 150 -4.20 -0.42 19.01
CA HIS A 150 -5.11 0.59 19.53
C HIS A 150 -5.24 0.42 21.05
N ASP A 151 -5.25 1.54 21.77
CA ASP A 151 -5.60 1.60 23.19
C ASP A 151 -4.68 0.81 24.13
N ILE A 152 -3.39 0.72 23.80
CA ILE A 152 -2.37 0.08 24.65
C ILE A 152 -2.09 0.96 25.87
N VAL A 153 -2.43 0.47 27.07
CA VAL A 153 -2.19 1.19 28.32
C VAL A 153 -0.72 1.07 28.74
N LEU A 154 -0.08 2.20 29.04
CA LEU A 154 1.29 2.26 29.55
C LEU A 154 1.28 2.45 31.08
N PRO A 155 2.26 1.88 31.80
CA PRO A 155 2.33 1.96 33.26
C PRO A 155 2.91 3.29 33.77
N VAL A 156 2.87 4.36 32.97
CA VAL A 156 3.46 5.66 33.30
C VAL A 156 2.50 6.81 33.02
N PRO A 157 2.56 7.89 33.82
CA PRO A 157 1.80 9.11 33.55
C PRO A 157 2.21 9.78 32.25
N PHE A 158 1.29 10.52 31.63
CA PHE A 158 1.52 11.20 30.35
C PHE A 158 2.72 12.14 30.37
N ARG A 159 2.93 12.86 31.48
CA ARG A 159 4.09 13.75 31.67
C ARG A 159 5.42 13.00 31.55
N LYS A 160 5.53 11.82 32.16
CA LYS A 160 6.73 10.99 32.06
C LYS A 160 6.94 10.55 30.61
N LEU A 161 5.87 10.13 29.94
CA LEU A 161 5.90 9.72 28.55
C LEU A 161 6.40 10.82 27.60
N LEU A 162 5.99 12.09 27.82
CA LEU A 162 6.43 13.26 27.04
C LEU A 162 7.92 13.59 27.15
N THR A 163 8.65 13.01 28.12
CA THR A 163 10.11 13.20 28.30
C THR A 163 10.90 11.92 28.13
N SER A 164 10.23 10.79 27.89
CA SER A 164 10.92 9.52 27.68
C SER A 164 11.49 9.42 26.27
N PRO A 165 12.67 8.81 26.10
CA PRO A 165 13.14 8.38 24.79
C PRO A 165 12.23 7.28 24.23
N LEU A 166 12.18 7.14 22.90
CA LEU A 166 11.38 6.12 22.21
C LEU A 166 11.74 4.71 22.68
N LYS A 167 13.02 4.42 22.95
CA LYS A 167 13.47 3.12 23.49
C LYS A 167 12.75 2.70 24.78
N ASP A 168 12.38 3.66 25.63
CA ASP A 168 11.66 3.36 26.87
C ASP A 168 10.19 3.01 26.57
N ILE A 169 9.58 3.71 25.61
CA ILE A 169 8.22 3.42 25.12
C ILE A 169 8.17 2.02 24.52
N VAL A 170 9.14 1.70 23.66
CA VAL A 170 9.33 0.38 23.06
C VAL A 170 9.43 -0.69 24.14
N ARG A 171 10.28 -0.49 25.16
CA ARG A 171 10.44 -1.42 26.28
C ARG A 171 9.14 -1.62 27.06
N TRP A 172 8.39 -0.56 27.33
CA TRP A 172 7.13 -0.65 28.10
C TRP A 172 6.01 -1.38 27.36
N THR A 173 6.03 -1.39 26.03
CA THR A 173 4.96 -2.00 25.23
C THR A 173 5.42 -3.21 24.42
N ARG A 174 6.63 -3.74 24.66
CA ARG A 174 7.25 -4.82 23.87
C ARG A 174 6.38 -6.09 23.77
N ASP A 175 5.59 -6.36 24.82
CA ASP A 175 4.75 -7.56 24.89
C ASP A 175 3.38 -7.34 24.22
N SER A 176 3.06 -6.11 23.79
CA SER A 176 1.77 -5.74 23.18
C SER A 176 1.90 -5.18 21.77
N VAL A 177 3.07 -4.62 21.43
CA VAL A 177 3.36 -3.99 20.15
C VAL A 177 4.48 -4.76 19.47
N ASP A 178 4.24 -5.15 18.23
CA ASP A 178 5.27 -5.76 17.39
C ASP A 178 6.12 -4.65 16.76
N TRP A 179 7.28 -4.42 17.36
CA TRP A 179 8.19 -3.35 16.97
C TRP A 179 9.07 -3.69 15.77
N ASP A 180 9.16 -4.97 15.38
CA ASP A 180 9.91 -5.40 14.20
C ASP A 180 9.29 -4.82 12.92
N LEU A 181 8.02 -4.40 12.98
CA LEU A 181 7.35 -3.62 11.94
C LEU A 181 8.04 -2.28 11.61
N LEU A 182 9.02 -1.81 12.39
CA LEU A 182 9.76 -0.58 12.12
C LEU A 182 11.23 -0.80 11.77
N SER A 183 11.68 -2.06 11.70
CA SER A 183 13.07 -2.43 11.41
C SER A 183 13.14 -3.33 10.17
N PRO A 184 12.83 -2.79 8.97
CA PRO A 184 12.92 -3.57 7.73
C PRO A 184 14.36 -3.98 7.43
N ALA A 185 14.53 -5.03 6.63
CA ALA A 185 15.83 -5.48 6.15
C ALA A 185 15.95 -5.25 4.62
N PRO A 186 16.40 -4.07 4.15
CA PRO A 186 16.46 -3.72 2.72
C PRO A 186 17.23 -4.70 1.82
N GLY A 187 18.15 -5.47 2.40
CA GLY A 187 18.91 -6.51 1.69
C GLY A 187 18.05 -7.66 1.16
N LEU A 188 16.87 -7.90 1.76
CA LEU A 188 15.99 -9.01 1.38
C LEU A 188 15.15 -8.78 0.11
N TYR A 189 15.15 -7.56 -0.44
CA TYR A 189 14.36 -7.22 -1.63
C TYR A 189 15.15 -7.22 -2.94
N GLY A 190 16.36 -7.80 -2.97
CA GLY A 190 17.22 -7.82 -4.16
C GLY A 190 16.54 -8.41 -5.40
N ASN A 191 15.97 -9.62 -5.28
CA ASN A 191 15.25 -10.28 -6.37
C ASN A 191 14.03 -9.47 -6.83
N LEU A 192 13.26 -8.95 -5.87
CA LEU A 192 12.04 -8.19 -6.13
C LEU A 192 12.34 -6.90 -6.91
N ARG A 193 13.37 -6.15 -6.51
CA ARG A 193 13.82 -4.94 -7.23
C ARG A 193 14.38 -5.28 -8.61
N THR A 194 15.13 -6.37 -8.73
CA THR A 194 15.67 -6.85 -10.02
C THR A 194 14.54 -7.20 -10.98
N LEU A 195 13.56 -7.97 -10.54
CA LEU A 195 12.40 -8.35 -11.34
C LEU A 195 11.58 -7.11 -11.75
N ALA A 196 11.28 -6.20 -10.81
CA ALA A 196 10.56 -4.96 -11.12
C ALA A 196 11.31 -4.12 -12.16
N GLN A 197 12.64 -4.02 -12.07
CA GLN A 197 13.45 -3.31 -13.08
C GLN A 197 13.44 -4.04 -14.43
N ALA A 198 13.51 -5.36 -14.44
CA ALA A 198 13.47 -6.16 -15.66
C ALA A 198 12.13 -6.06 -16.39
N VAL A 199 11.01 -6.02 -15.64
CA VAL A 199 9.66 -5.72 -16.16
C VAL A 199 9.64 -4.31 -16.74
N ARG A 200 10.05 -3.30 -15.97
CA ARG A 200 10.07 -1.89 -16.39
C ARG A 200 10.82 -1.68 -17.71
N SER A 201 11.98 -2.31 -17.86
CA SER A 201 12.82 -2.21 -19.07
C SER A 201 12.17 -2.73 -20.36
N ARG A 202 11.09 -3.51 -20.24
CA ARG A 202 10.41 -4.15 -21.37
C ARG A 202 9.03 -3.55 -21.66
N LEU A 203 8.55 -2.61 -20.83
CA LEU A 203 7.22 -2.03 -20.99
C LEU A 203 7.02 -1.31 -22.33
N GLU A 204 8.04 -0.63 -22.85
CA GLU A 204 7.97 0.08 -24.14
C GLU A 204 7.66 -0.85 -25.33
N GLY A 205 8.00 -2.14 -25.22
CA GLY A 205 7.71 -3.15 -26.23
C GLY A 205 6.30 -3.73 -26.15
N LEU A 206 5.51 -3.34 -25.16
CA LEU A 206 4.17 -3.88 -24.92
C LEU A 206 3.09 -2.88 -25.35
N ARG A 207 1.89 -3.41 -25.63
CA ARG A 207 0.71 -2.63 -25.97
C ARG A 207 -0.49 -3.18 -25.24
N TYR A 208 -1.46 -2.31 -24.95
CA TYR A 208 -2.74 -2.74 -24.38
C TYR A 208 -3.65 -3.33 -25.47
N SER A 209 -4.35 -4.41 -25.14
CA SER A 209 -5.47 -4.99 -25.91
C SER A 209 -6.51 -5.48 -24.90
N GLU A 210 -7.81 -5.37 -25.19
CA GLU A 210 -8.89 -5.59 -24.20
C GLU A 210 -8.97 -7.03 -23.66
N ASP A 211 -8.65 -8.02 -24.50
CA ASP A 211 -8.70 -9.46 -24.17
C ASP A 211 -7.38 -10.17 -24.53
N GLY A 212 -6.29 -9.41 -24.62
CA GLY A 212 -5.03 -9.93 -25.15
C GLY A 212 -4.19 -10.69 -24.12
N ALA A 213 -3.63 -11.83 -24.54
CA ALA A 213 -2.56 -12.57 -23.85
C ALA A 213 -1.61 -13.23 -24.87
N LEU A 214 -0.60 -13.94 -24.38
CA LEU A 214 0.25 -14.82 -25.18
C LEU A 214 -0.01 -16.28 -24.79
N ASP A 215 -0.10 -17.19 -25.75
CA ASP A 215 -0.25 -18.62 -25.50
C ASP A 215 1.06 -19.28 -25.01
N GLU A 216 1.06 -20.59 -24.75
CA GLU A 216 2.23 -21.35 -24.30
C GLU A 216 3.39 -21.36 -25.32
N THR A 217 3.14 -20.98 -26.57
CA THR A 217 4.15 -20.83 -27.64
C THR A 217 4.57 -19.38 -27.86
N GLY A 218 4.05 -18.45 -27.07
CA GLY A 218 4.34 -17.01 -27.15
C GLY A 218 3.58 -16.29 -28.25
N ARG A 219 2.53 -16.89 -28.83
CA ARG A 219 1.73 -16.24 -29.88
C ARG A 219 0.64 -15.37 -29.26
N PRO A 220 0.39 -14.16 -29.82
CA PRO A 220 -0.72 -13.32 -29.39
C PRO A 220 -2.08 -13.96 -29.64
N VAL A 221 -2.84 -14.19 -28.57
CA VAL A 221 -4.20 -14.75 -28.61
C VAL A 221 -5.18 -13.94 -27.78
N LEU A 222 -6.47 -14.04 -28.10
CA LEU A 222 -7.56 -13.56 -27.26
C LEU A 222 -7.84 -14.57 -26.14
N ILE A 223 -7.91 -14.14 -24.88
CA ILE A 223 -8.10 -15.04 -23.74
C ILE A 223 -9.44 -15.77 -23.84
N ALA A 224 -10.52 -15.08 -24.21
CA ALA A 224 -11.86 -15.66 -24.24
C ALA A 224 -11.95 -16.91 -25.13
N GLY A 225 -11.34 -16.85 -26.32
CA GLY A 225 -11.46 -17.90 -27.36
C GLY A 225 -10.19 -18.63 -27.75
N GLY A 226 -9.02 -18.18 -27.29
CA GLY A 226 -7.71 -18.73 -27.72
C GLY A 226 -7.36 -18.44 -29.18
N ILE A 227 -8.15 -17.61 -29.88
CA ILE A 227 -7.93 -17.29 -31.29
C ILE A 227 -6.83 -16.23 -31.46
N PRO A 228 -6.09 -16.21 -32.58
CA PRO A 228 -5.05 -15.21 -32.84
C PRO A 228 -5.57 -13.78 -32.76
N GLN A 229 -4.77 -12.88 -32.18
CA GLN A 229 -5.06 -11.44 -32.19
C GLN A 229 -4.78 -10.85 -33.57
N GLY A 230 -5.59 -9.86 -33.98
CA GLY A 230 -5.28 -9.02 -35.15
C GLY A 230 -4.12 -8.07 -34.85
N GLU A 231 -4.27 -7.24 -33.82
CA GLU A 231 -3.19 -6.41 -33.28
C GLU A 231 -2.72 -6.99 -31.94
N PRO A 232 -1.43 -7.37 -31.81
CA PRO A 232 -0.91 -7.90 -30.56
C PRO A 232 -0.98 -6.88 -29.42
N GLY A 233 -1.56 -7.29 -28.30
CA GLY A 233 -1.53 -6.57 -27.04
C GLY A 233 -1.82 -7.48 -25.85
N LEU A 234 -1.75 -6.90 -24.65
CA LEU A 234 -2.03 -7.56 -23.39
C LEU A 234 -3.08 -6.75 -22.61
N ASN A 235 -4.07 -7.43 -22.03
CA ASN A 235 -4.90 -6.81 -20.99
C ASN A 235 -4.22 -6.94 -19.62
N CYS A 236 -4.93 -6.61 -18.53
CA CYS A 236 -4.37 -6.73 -17.18
C CYS A 236 -3.99 -8.18 -16.82
N SER A 237 -4.88 -9.15 -17.07
CA SER A 237 -4.64 -10.58 -16.79
C SER A 237 -3.58 -11.19 -17.71
N GLY A 238 -3.57 -10.84 -18.99
CA GLY A 238 -2.55 -11.23 -19.95
C GLY A 238 -1.17 -10.66 -19.60
N PHE A 239 -1.12 -9.44 -19.06
CA PHE A 239 0.11 -8.83 -18.55
C PHE A 239 0.60 -9.51 -17.26
N ALA A 240 -0.30 -9.85 -16.33
CA ALA A 240 0.05 -10.64 -15.14
C ALA A 240 0.67 -12.00 -15.53
N LYS A 241 0.04 -12.69 -16.50
CA LYS A 241 0.61 -13.92 -17.09
C LYS A 241 1.98 -13.68 -17.71
N TRP A 242 2.16 -12.62 -18.50
CA TRP A 242 3.44 -12.30 -19.14
C TRP A 242 4.58 -12.11 -18.13
N VAL A 243 4.32 -11.48 -16.98
CA VAL A 243 5.31 -11.35 -15.90
C VAL A 243 5.61 -12.72 -15.26
N VAL A 244 4.58 -13.52 -14.95
CA VAL A 244 4.78 -14.86 -14.38
C VAL A 244 5.50 -15.79 -15.35
N ASP A 245 5.17 -15.76 -16.64
CA ASP A 245 5.84 -16.52 -17.69
C ASP A 245 7.30 -16.16 -17.80
N GLY A 246 7.64 -14.87 -17.83
CA GLY A 246 9.03 -14.45 -17.89
C GLY A 246 9.84 -14.89 -16.69
N MET A 247 9.20 -14.92 -15.52
CA MET A 247 9.82 -15.40 -14.29
C MET A 247 9.99 -16.94 -14.28
N LEU A 248 9.00 -17.69 -14.77
CA LEU A 248 9.03 -19.16 -14.73
C LEU A 248 9.77 -19.80 -15.89
N LYS A 249 9.83 -19.17 -17.07
CA LYS A 249 10.48 -19.72 -18.26
C LYS A 249 11.93 -20.19 -18.03
N PRO A 250 12.78 -19.46 -17.29
CA PRO A 250 14.12 -19.93 -16.92
C PRO A 250 14.14 -21.20 -16.06
N VAL A 251 13.08 -21.45 -15.28
CA VAL A 251 12.95 -22.58 -14.36
C VAL A 251 12.32 -23.79 -15.04
N THR A 252 11.25 -23.58 -15.80
CA THR A 252 10.41 -24.66 -16.36
C THR A 252 10.76 -25.00 -17.80
N GLY A 253 11.42 -24.08 -18.52
CA GLY A 253 11.69 -24.21 -19.95
C GLY A 253 10.46 -23.97 -20.84
N SER A 254 9.29 -23.63 -20.30
CA SER A 254 8.06 -23.38 -21.06
C SER A 254 7.25 -22.21 -20.49
N TRP A 255 6.37 -21.63 -21.32
CA TRP A 255 5.38 -20.66 -20.88
C TRP A 255 4.06 -21.35 -20.54
N LEU A 256 3.25 -20.72 -19.70
CA LEU A 256 1.98 -21.24 -19.23
C LEU A 256 0.94 -21.26 -20.35
N SER A 257 0.05 -22.25 -20.33
CA SER A 257 -1.08 -22.32 -21.25
C SER A 257 -2.21 -21.40 -20.79
N VAL A 258 -2.79 -20.65 -21.73
CA VAL A 258 -3.97 -19.81 -21.45
C VAL A 258 -5.17 -20.66 -21.02
N GLU A 259 -5.37 -21.83 -21.65
CA GLU A 259 -6.49 -22.71 -21.32
C GLU A 259 -6.37 -23.30 -19.91
N ALA A 260 -5.15 -23.62 -19.47
CA ALA A 260 -4.92 -24.07 -18.08
C ALA A 260 -5.21 -22.96 -17.06
N LEU A 261 -4.97 -21.68 -17.41
CA LEU A 261 -5.23 -20.54 -16.53
C LEU A 261 -6.71 -20.13 -16.49
N LYS A 262 -7.52 -20.53 -17.48
CA LYS A 262 -8.98 -20.30 -17.53
C LYS A 262 -9.79 -21.29 -16.69
N VAL A 263 -9.16 -22.29 -16.08
CA VAL A 263 -9.85 -23.29 -15.26
C VAL A 263 -10.54 -22.61 -14.10
N ARG A 264 -11.86 -22.79 -14.02
CA ARG A 264 -12.73 -22.24 -12.98
C ARG A 264 -12.79 -23.17 -11.77
N HIS A 265 -12.94 -22.59 -10.59
CA HIS A 265 -12.98 -23.31 -9.32
C HIS A 265 -14.34 -23.17 -8.61
N GLU A 266 -15.41 -23.50 -9.34
CA GLU A 266 -16.82 -23.31 -8.92
C GLU A 266 -17.18 -24.08 -7.61
N ASP A 267 -16.39 -25.07 -7.22
CA ASP A 267 -16.60 -25.88 -6.00
C ASP A 267 -16.11 -25.20 -4.71
N ILE A 268 -15.21 -24.22 -4.81
CA ILE A 268 -14.58 -23.56 -3.65
C ILE A 268 -14.83 -22.05 -3.58
N ARG A 269 -15.58 -21.48 -4.53
CA ARG A 269 -15.95 -20.06 -4.56
C ARG A 269 -17.35 -19.86 -5.13
N GLY A 270 -17.90 -18.67 -4.92
CA GLY A 270 -19.24 -18.33 -5.39
C GLY A 270 -20.34 -18.92 -4.50
N SER A 271 -21.57 -18.90 -5.00
CA SER A 271 -22.74 -19.46 -4.32
C SER A 271 -23.84 -19.78 -5.33
N SER A 272 -24.94 -20.38 -4.87
CA SER A 272 -26.14 -20.62 -5.69
C SER A 272 -26.72 -19.33 -6.31
N PHE A 273 -26.37 -18.15 -5.78
CA PHE A 273 -26.73 -16.86 -6.36
C PHE A 273 -25.87 -16.48 -7.58
N THR A 274 -24.59 -16.86 -7.61
CA THR A 274 -23.67 -16.56 -8.72
C THR A 274 -23.64 -17.66 -9.78
N GLU A 275 -23.96 -18.90 -9.41
CA GLU A 275 -23.97 -20.08 -10.27
C GLU A 275 -24.69 -19.86 -11.63
N PRO A 276 -25.90 -19.23 -11.70
CA PRO A 276 -26.58 -18.99 -12.97
C PRO A 276 -25.81 -18.07 -13.95
N TYR A 277 -24.81 -17.35 -13.45
CA TYR A 277 -24.05 -16.35 -14.20
C TYR A 277 -22.62 -16.75 -14.52
N GLU A 278 -22.13 -17.91 -14.03
CA GLU A 278 -20.75 -18.38 -14.24
C GLU A 278 -20.37 -18.42 -15.72
N ARG A 279 -21.26 -18.91 -16.59
CA ARG A 279 -20.99 -18.97 -18.05
C ARG A 279 -21.21 -17.65 -18.76
N ALA A 280 -22.22 -16.88 -18.35
CA ALA A 280 -22.66 -15.69 -19.08
C ALA A 280 -21.86 -14.43 -18.74
N ARG A 281 -21.33 -14.35 -17.52
CA ARG A 281 -20.62 -13.16 -17.01
C ARG A 281 -19.23 -13.45 -16.45
N ASP A 282 -18.94 -14.71 -16.12
CA ASP A 282 -17.68 -15.15 -15.51
C ASP A 282 -17.21 -14.21 -14.37
N PRO A 283 -18.04 -14.05 -13.31
CA PRO A 283 -17.82 -13.02 -12.30
C PRO A 283 -16.51 -13.18 -11.52
N PHE A 284 -15.89 -14.36 -11.58
CA PHE A 284 -14.68 -14.70 -10.84
C PHE A 284 -13.45 -14.92 -11.72
N PHE A 285 -13.51 -14.58 -13.01
CA PHE A 285 -12.41 -14.78 -13.96
C PHE A 285 -11.05 -14.32 -13.39
N GLY A 286 -10.95 -13.07 -12.92
CA GLY A 286 -9.68 -12.54 -12.38
C GLY A 286 -9.22 -13.17 -11.06
N LEU A 287 -10.13 -13.81 -10.30
CA LEU A 287 -9.75 -14.58 -9.11
C LEU A 287 -9.15 -15.93 -9.53
N ASP A 288 -9.87 -16.67 -10.38
CA ASP A 288 -9.44 -17.97 -10.87
C ASP A 288 -8.11 -17.86 -11.63
N TRP A 289 -7.96 -16.81 -12.45
CA TRP A 289 -6.74 -16.53 -13.20
C TRP A 289 -5.54 -16.32 -12.27
N ALA A 290 -5.67 -15.43 -11.27
CA ALA A 290 -4.61 -15.18 -10.30
C ALA A 290 -4.27 -16.41 -9.45
N TRP A 291 -5.27 -17.19 -9.06
CA TRP A 291 -5.11 -18.47 -8.38
C TRP A 291 -4.34 -19.49 -9.20
N ASN A 292 -4.68 -19.63 -10.48
CA ASN A 292 -4.00 -20.55 -11.38
C ASN A 292 -2.55 -20.12 -11.63
N LEU A 293 -2.29 -18.81 -11.77
CA LEU A 293 -0.92 -18.26 -11.84
C LEU A 293 -0.12 -18.57 -10.57
N GLY A 294 -0.68 -18.29 -9.39
CA GLY A 294 -0.03 -18.59 -8.12
C GLY A 294 0.25 -20.07 -7.92
N LYS A 295 -0.72 -20.94 -8.27
CA LYS A 295 -0.53 -22.38 -8.24
C LYS A 295 0.56 -22.85 -9.20
N ALA A 296 0.60 -22.33 -10.43
CA ALA A 296 1.63 -22.69 -11.40
C ALA A 296 3.04 -22.34 -10.89
N VAL A 297 3.21 -21.18 -10.26
CA VAL A 297 4.47 -20.81 -9.60
C VAL A 297 4.81 -21.79 -8.47
N ALA A 298 3.85 -22.09 -7.59
CA ALA A 298 4.08 -23.00 -6.48
C ALA A 298 4.41 -24.44 -6.94
N ASP A 299 3.76 -24.94 -7.99
CA ASP A 299 4.05 -26.25 -8.56
C ASP A 299 5.45 -26.31 -9.19
N ALA A 300 5.89 -25.23 -9.85
CA ALA A 300 7.23 -25.14 -10.42
C ALA A 300 8.33 -25.09 -9.34
N LEU A 301 8.13 -24.30 -8.28
CA LEU A 301 9.12 -24.10 -7.23
C LEU A 301 9.12 -25.21 -6.16
N TYR A 302 7.97 -25.83 -5.93
CA TYR A 302 7.77 -26.85 -4.90
C TYR A 302 7.11 -28.11 -5.46
N PRO A 303 7.72 -28.81 -6.44
CA PRO A 303 7.09 -29.92 -7.17
C PRO A 303 6.80 -31.16 -6.30
N ARG A 304 7.41 -31.25 -5.11
CA ARG A 304 7.15 -32.35 -4.15
C ARG A 304 5.94 -32.08 -3.25
N ARG A 305 5.39 -30.86 -3.26
CA ARG A 305 4.22 -30.48 -2.48
C ARG A 305 2.98 -30.54 -3.37
N ARG A 306 1.87 -31.04 -2.82
CA ARG A 306 0.56 -30.91 -3.48
C ARG A 306 0.01 -29.50 -3.21
N ASN A 307 0.28 -28.55 -4.11
CA ASN A 307 -0.17 -27.16 -3.95
C ASN A 307 -1.63 -27.01 -4.37
N ARG A 308 -2.41 -26.30 -3.57
CA ARG A 308 -3.78 -25.88 -3.89
C ARG A 308 -3.78 -24.47 -4.48
N VAL A 309 -4.85 -24.12 -5.20
CA VAL A 309 -5.01 -22.78 -5.78
C VAL A 309 -5.08 -21.66 -4.74
N THR A 310 -5.63 -21.95 -3.56
CA THR A 310 -5.74 -21.01 -2.45
C THR A 310 -4.50 -20.97 -1.54
N ASP A 311 -3.50 -21.83 -1.75
CA ASP A 311 -2.31 -21.90 -0.87
C ASP A 311 -1.50 -20.59 -0.89
N ASN A 312 -1.70 -19.76 -1.92
CA ASN A 312 -1.01 -18.48 -2.12
C ASN A 312 -1.84 -17.26 -1.72
N ASP A 313 -3.04 -17.43 -1.18
CA ASP A 313 -3.85 -16.29 -0.72
C ASP A 313 -3.14 -15.53 0.42
N VAL A 314 -3.28 -14.20 0.41
CA VAL A 314 -3.01 -13.38 1.59
C VAL A 314 -4.24 -13.39 2.48
N ARG A 315 -4.11 -13.92 3.69
CA ARG A 315 -5.18 -13.96 4.71
C ARG A 315 -4.63 -13.61 6.08
N ILE A 316 -4.23 -12.35 6.27
CA ILE A 316 -3.74 -11.83 7.55
C ILE A 316 -4.66 -10.74 8.15
N PRO A 317 -4.92 -10.75 9.46
CA PRO A 317 -5.64 -9.69 10.15
C PRO A 317 -4.68 -8.54 10.51
N ALA A 318 -4.26 -7.78 9.51
CA ALA A 318 -3.23 -6.75 9.65
C ALA A 318 -3.63 -5.60 10.60
N PHE A 319 -4.90 -5.16 10.54
CA PHE A 319 -5.49 -4.10 11.36
C PHE A 319 -7.02 -4.15 11.24
N SER A 320 -7.73 -3.56 12.21
CA SER A 320 -9.20 -3.50 12.24
C SER A 320 -9.75 -2.07 12.22
N LEU A 321 -8.87 -1.07 12.29
CA LEU A 321 -9.22 0.34 12.31
C LEU A 321 -8.33 1.11 11.31
N ILE A 322 -8.86 2.20 10.75
CA ILE A 322 -8.15 3.07 9.82
C ILE A 322 -8.26 4.55 10.24
N ASP A 323 -7.16 5.29 10.15
CA ASP A 323 -7.10 6.73 10.27
C ASP A 323 -7.39 7.37 8.90
N ARG A 324 -8.56 7.98 8.72
CA ARG A 324 -8.89 8.71 7.48
C ARG A 324 -8.05 9.96 7.23
N GLY A 325 -7.23 10.33 8.22
CA GLY A 325 -6.43 11.54 8.22
C GLY A 325 -7.26 12.78 8.53
N GLY A 326 -6.56 13.87 8.77
CA GLY A 326 -7.11 15.23 8.77
C GLY A 326 -6.45 16.05 7.66
N SER A 327 -6.91 17.28 7.43
CA SER A 327 -6.30 18.19 6.45
C SER A 327 -4.85 18.58 6.79
N GLU A 328 -4.41 18.37 8.04
CA GLU A 328 -3.08 18.73 8.52
C GLU A 328 -2.35 17.54 9.16
N PRO A 329 -1.07 17.29 8.83
CA PRO A 329 -0.26 16.23 9.44
C PRO A 329 -0.19 16.29 10.98
N ALA A 330 -0.23 17.51 11.54
CA ALA A 330 -0.25 17.76 12.98
C ALA A 330 -1.53 17.27 13.66
N ASN A 331 -2.66 17.23 12.93
CA ASN A 331 -3.98 16.97 13.51
C ASN A 331 -4.42 15.50 13.47
N GLY A 332 -4.09 14.78 12.39
CA GLY A 332 -4.68 13.45 12.14
C GLY A 332 -6.22 13.46 12.13
N SER A 333 -6.87 12.31 11.98
CA SER A 333 -8.31 12.21 12.24
C SER A 333 -8.59 12.26 13.75
N PRO A 334 -9.66 12.93 14.21
CA PRO A 334 -10.07 12.92 15.62
C PRO A 334 -10.50 11.52 16.11
N SER A 335 -10.86 10.62 15.21
CA SER A 335 -11.28 9.25 15.52
C SER A 335 -10.86 8.28 14.41
N TYR A 336 -10.72 7.01 14.74
CA TYR A 336 -10.55 5.95 13.75
C TYR A 336 -11.89 5.40 13.29
N GLU A 337 -11.91 4.86 12.07
CA GLU A 337 -13.05 4.15 11.51
C GLU A 337 -12.80 2.65 11.50
N ALA A 338 -13.86 1.86 11.60
CA ALA A 338 -13.77 0.42 11.38
C ALA A 338 -13.28 0.13 9.96
N TYR A 339 -12.22 -0.68 9.87
CA TYR A 339 -11.80 -1.29 8.63
C TYR A 339 -12.55 -2.61 8.47
N PRO A 340 -13.19 -2.87 7.32
CA PRO A 340 -13.95 -4.09 7.12
C PRO A 340 -13.02 -5.30 7.29
N ALA A 341 -13.54 -6.35 7.92
CA ALA A 341 -12.87 -7.63 7.91
C ALA A 341 -12.64 -8.10 6.46
N ASP A 342 -11.56 -8.85 6.27
CA ASP A 342 -11.34 -9.56 5.02
C ASP A 342 -12.57 -10.42 4.69
N PHE A 343 -13.16 -10.19 3.52
CA PHE A 343 -14.31 -10.95 3.04
C PHE A 343 -13.76 -12.05 2.15
N GLU A 344 -13.92 -13.31 2.55
CA GLU A 344 -13.15 -14.50 2.11
C GLU A 344 -12.77 -14.56 0.61
N ILE A 345 -13.69 -14.22 -0.28
CA ILE A 345 -13.46 -14.25 -1.74
C ILE A 345 -13.42 -12.87 -2.39
N GLY A 346 -13.52 -11.78 -1.63
CA GLY A 346 -13.39 -10.41 -2.16
C GLY A 346 -12.10 -9.74 -1.72
N GLY A 347 -11.45 -10.24 -0.67
CA GLY A 347 -10.18 -9.72 -0.17
C GLY A 347 -10.33 -8.43 0.64
N TYR A 348 -9.31 -7.59 0.52
CA TYR A 348 -9.13 -6.37 1.31
C TYR A 348 -9.73 -5.16 0.62
N ARG A 349 -10.32 -4.23 1.39
CA ARG A 349 -10.74 -2.95 0.83
C ARG A 349 -9.52 -2.15 0.37
N VAL A 350 -9.62 -1.54 -0.81
CA VAL A 350 -8.47 -0.93 -1.50
C VAL A 350 -7.81 0.18 -0.66
N ASP A 351 -8.59 0.97 0.09
CA ASP A 351 -8.06 2.01 0.99
C ASP A 351 -7.15 1.49 2.12
N GLY A 352 -7.14 0.17 2.39
CA GLY A 352 -6.24 -0.50 3.32
C GLY A 352 -5.03 -1.18 2.67
N LEU A 353 -4.84 -1.09 1.34
CA LEU A 353 -3.75 -1.81 0.67
C LEU A 353 -2.36 -1.32 1.08
N ARG A 354 -2.14 -0.01 1.23
CA ARG A 354 -0.81 0.50 1.63
C ARG A 354 -0.32 -0.06 2.97
N PRO A 355 -1.08 0.06 4.08
CA PRO A 355 -0.63 -0.50 5.35
C PRO A 355 -0.52 -2.03 5.32
N LEU A 356 -1.39 -2.72 4.59
CA LEU A 356 -1.29 -4.15 4.39
C LEU A 356 0.02 -4.54 3.69
N LEU A 357 0.32 -3.93 2.54
CA LEU A 357 1.54 -4.19 1.76
C LEU A 357 2.81 -3.86 2.53
N TYR A 358 2.79 -2.83 3.39
CA TYR A 358 3.90 -2.53 4.28
C TYR A 358 4.16 -3.69 5.25
N ILE A 359 3.10 -4.19 5.90
CA ILE A 359 3.21 -5.31 6.84
C ILE A 359 3.69 -6.57 6.10
N LEU A 360 3.14 -6.85 4.93
CA LEU A 360 3.54 -7.99 4.11
C LEU A 360 5.01 -7.87 3.68
N ALA A 361 5.48 -6.70 3.25
CA ALA A 361 6.88 -6.50 2.89
C ALA A 361 7.83 -6.84 4.04
N ILE A 362 7.45 -6.57 5.29
CA ILE A 362 8.28 -6.90 6.47
C ILE A 362 8.18 -8.39 6.82
N ARG A 363 6.98 -8.97 6.80
CA ARG A 363 6.76 -10.36 7.25
C ARG A 363 7.18 -11.41 6.24
N GLU A 364 7.06 -11.09 4.96
CA GLU A 364 7.31 -12.01 3.86
C GLU A 364 8.06 -11.28 2.72
N PRO A 365 9.28 -10.78 2.99
CA PRO A 365 10.06 -10.05 2.00
C PRO A 365 10.36 -10.91 0.78
N GLY A 366 10.45 -10.25 -0.38
CA GLY A 366 10.76 -10.91 -1.65
C GLY A 366 9.55 -11.45 -2.41
N ASN A 367 8.32 -11.22 -1.93
CA ASN A 367 7.10 -11.52 -2.68
C ASN A 367 6.55 -10.27 -3.38
N PHE A 368 5.97 -10.46 -4.57
CA PHE A 368 4.99 -9.54 -5.14
C PHE A 368 3.60 -10.17 -5.09
N TYR A 369 2.58 -9.37 -5.38
CA TYR A 369 1.18 -9.77 -5.24
C TYR A 369 0.42 -9.50 -6.52
N ILE A 370 -0.33 -10.50 -6.99
CA ILE A 370 -1.37 -10.28 -7.99
C ILE A 370 -2.60 -9.79 -7.22
N ALA A 371 -2.99 -8.54 -7.48
CA ALA A 371 -4.17 -7.92 -6.90
C ALA A 371 -5.33 -7.98 -7.89
N SER A 372 -6.29 -8.87 -7.64
CA SER A 372 -7.49 -9.03 -8.44
C SER A 372 -8.61 -8.16 -7.84
N PHE A 373 -8.93 -7.04 -8.51
CA PHE A 373 -9.90 -6.07 -8.04
C PHE A 373 -11.32 -6.48 -8.39
N ASN A 374 -12.25 -6.27 -7.45
CA ASN A 374 -13.64 -6.63 -7.62
C ASN A 374 -14.60 -5.58 -7.04
N ARG A 375 -15.75 -5.45 -7.68
CA ARG A 375 -16.82 -4.51 -7.31
C ARG A 375 -18.20 -5.05 -7.63
N ARG A 376 -19.25 -4.43 -7.11
CA ARG A 376 -20.62 -4.76 -7.54
C ARG A 376 -20.90 -4.19 -8.94
N MET A 377 -21.36 -5.03 -9.86
CA MET A 377 -21.61 -4.71 -11.27
C MET A 377 -22.89 -5.40 -11.78
N GLY A 378 -23.63 -4.71 -12.65
CA GLY A 378 -24.86 -5.20 -13.29
C GLY A 378 -26.05 -4.27 -13.05
N ARG A 379 -26.92 -4.11 -14.06
CA ARG A 379 -28.11 -3.24 -13.98
C ARG A 379 -29.29 -3.94 -13.31
N ASP A 380 -29.67 -5.12 -13.81
CA ASP A 380 -30.83 -5.87 -13.32
C ASP A 380 -30.47 -6.79 -12.14
N VAL A 381 -29.30 -7.41 -12.22
CA VAL A 381 -28.74 -8.25 -11.15
C VAL A 381 -27.31 -7.82 -10.89
N ALA A 382 -27.08 -7.21 -9.73
CA ALA A 382 -25.79 -6.74 -9.29
C ALA A 382 -24.99 -7.90 -8.66
N LEU A 383 -23.95 -8.35 -9.35
CA LEU A 383 -23.01 -9.36 -8.88
C LEU A 383 -21.70 -8.69 -8.47
N ARG A 384 -21.01 -9.23 -7.47
CA ARG A 384 -19.60 -8.86 -7.25
C ARG A 384 -18.77 -9.53 -8.34
N GLN A 385 -18.09 -8.74 -9.16
CA GLN A 385 -17.35 -9.20 -10.33
C GLN A 385 -15.91 -8.69 -10.26
N TYR A 386 -14.98 -9.59 -10.59
CA TYR A 386 -13.58 -9.28 -10.79
C TYR A 386 -13.39 -8.60 -12.15
N PHE A 387 -12.81 -7.40 -12.15
CA PHE A 387 -12.83 -6.54 -13.34
C PHE A 387 -11.45 -6.01 -13.74
N HIS A 388 -10.43 -6.17 -12.91
CA HIS A 388 -9.09 -5.65 -13.16
C HIS A 388 -8.03 -6.39 -12.34
N GLU A 389 -6.81 -6.45 -12.84
CA GLU A 389 -5.64 -7.00 -12.14
C GLU A 389 -4.48 -6.00 -12.14
N ALA A 390 -3.73 -5.96 -11.05
CA ALA A 390 -2.45 -5.27 -10.97
C ALA A 390 -1.43 -6.11 -10.22
N LEU A 391 -0.16 -5.93 -10.56
CA LEU A 391 0.96 -6.54 -9.85
C LEU A 391 1.54 -5.51 -8.88
N LEU A 392 1.58 -5.85 -7.60
CA LEU A 392 2.05 -5.00 -6.52
C LEU A 392 3.38 -5.54 -5.99
N PHE A 393 4.45 -4.75 -6.11
CA PHE A 393 5.80 -5.10 -5.68
C PHE A 393 6.19 -4.22 -4.48
N PRO A 394 5.86 -4.61 -3.24
CA PRO A 394 6.20 -3.82 -2.06
C PRO A 394 7.64 -4.13 -1.59
N TYR A 395 8.46 -3.10 -1.43
CA TYR A 395 9.86 -3.24 -1.02
C TYR A 395 10.34 -2.04 -0.19
N PHE A 396 11.46 -2.24 0.51
CA PHE A 396 12.20 -1.15 1.11
C PHE A 396 13.45 -0.85 0.27
N GLU A 397 13.71 0.44 0.09
CA GLU A 397 14.94 0.95 -0.50
C GLU A 397 16.12 0.82 0.47
N ALA A 398 17.34 1.00 -0.04
CA ALA A 398 18.55 0.91 0.77
C ALA A 398 18.58 1.93 1.93
N ASP A 399 17.91 3.05 1.75
CA ASP A 399 17.75 4.11 2.75
C ASP A 399 16.56 3.88 3.68
N GLY A 400 15.86 2.76 3.55
CA GLY A 400 14.71 2.40 4.38
C GLY A 400 13.38 2.98 3.89
N GLU A 401 13.30 3.72 2.79
CA GLU A 401 12.01 4.18 2.27
C GLU A 401 11.15 3.00 1.80
N PHE A 402 9.88 2.93 2.24
CA PHE A 402 8.93 1.94 1.75
C PHE A 402 8.31 2.37 0.42
N LYS A 403 8.39 1.50 -0.59
CA LYS A 403 7.84 1.72 -1.93
C LYS A 403 6.98 0.54 -2.38
N VAL A 404 6.07 0.83 -3.30
CA VAL A 404 5.32 -0.19 -4.03
C VAL A 404 5.40 0.14 -5.51
N ALA A 405 6.14 -0.66 -6.28
CA ALA A 405 6.03 -0.59 -7.74
C ALA A 405 4.72 -1.27 -8.16
N VAL A 406 3.98 -0.63 -9.06
CA VAL A 406 2.66 -1.09 -9.49
C VAL A 406 2.66 -1.22 -11.00
N PHE A 407 2.38 -2.42 -11.49
CA PHE A 407 2.25 -2.67 -12.93
C PHE A 407 0.85 -3.18 -13.25
N GLU A 408 0.19 -2.55 -14.21
CA GLU A 408 -1.15 -2.91 -14.67
C GLU A 408 -1.27 -2.64 -16.17
N SER A 409 -1.93 -3.52 -16.92
CA SER A 409 -2.25 -3.32 -18.34
C SER A 409 -1.06 -2.87 -19.21
N ALA A 410 0.09 -3.55 -19.08
CA ALA A 410 1.33 -3.23 -19.81
C ALA A 410 1.94 -1.85 -19.52
N ALA A 411 1.63 -1.25 -18.37
CA ALA A 411 2.21 0.01 -17.92
C ALA A 411 2.62 -0.06 -16.45
N GLU A 412 3.55 0.81 -16.06
CA GLU A 412 3.81 1.12 -14.66
C GLU A 412 2.94 2.31 -14.24
N THR A 413 2.24 2.19 -13.12
CA THR A 413 1.45 3.27 -12.54
C THR A 413 1.93 3.56 -11.12
N SER A 414 1.03 3.81 -10.17
CA SER A 414 1.38 4.07 -8.78
C SER A 414 0.31 3.54 -7.85
N LEU A 415 0.69 3.20 -6.61
CA LEU A 415 -0.27 2.81 -5.60
C LEU A 415 -1.27 3.93 -5.32
N GLU A 416 -0.84 5.19 -5.34
CA GLU A 416 -1.70 6.38 -5.21
C GLU A 416 -2.76 6.47 -6.32
N ALA A 417 -2.41 6.09 -7.55
CA ALA A 417 -3.38 6.02 -8.65
C ALA A 417 -4.43 4.94 -8.39
N VAL A 418 -4.02 3.74 -7.96
CA VAL A 418 -4.92 2.63 -7.61
C VAL A 418 -5.85 3.03 -6.46
N LEU A 419 -5.31 3.56 -5.37
CA LEU A 419 -6.07 3.98 -4.19
C LEU A 419 -7.12 5.05 -4.53
N ARG A 420 -6.83 5.94 -5.47
CA ARG A 420 -7.74 6.99 -5.92
C ARG A 420 -8.81 6.49 -6.89
N ARG A 421 -8.47 5.52 -7.75
CA ARG A 421 -9.39 4.98 -8.76
C ARG A 421 -10.44 4.06 -8.14
N TYR A 422 -10.09 3.34 -7.07
CA TYR A 422 -10.94 2.29 -6.49
C TYR A 422 -11.09 2.34 -4.95
N PRO A 423 -11.20 3.51 -4.29
CA PRO A 423 -11.01 3.64 -2.84
C PRO A 423 -11.95 2.76 -1.97
N SER A 424 -13.15 2.46 -2.45
CA SER A 424 -14.16 1.67 -1.72
C SER A 424 -14.35 0.26 -2.29
N GLU A 425 -13.58 -0.11 -3.30
CA GLU A 425 -13.61 -1.46 -3.87
C GLU A 425 -12.70 -2.41 -3.10
N PHE A 426 -12.66 -3.66 -3.53
CA PHE A 426 -11.90 -4.71 -2.86
C PHE A 426 -10.89 -5.34 -3.81
N ALA A 427 -9.81 -5.88 -3.25
CA ALA A 427 -8.76 -6.58 -3.96
C ALA A 427 -8.40 -7.87 -3.22
N HIS A 428 -8.50 -8.99 -3.94
CA HIS A 428 -7.95 -10.26 -3.49
C HIS A 428 -6.48 -10.32 -3.87
N LEU A 429 -5.62 -10.76 -2.95
CA LEU A 429 -4.18 -10.79 -3.16
C LEU A 429 -3.67 -12.23 -3.21
N VAL A 430 -2.97 -12.58 -4.30
CA VAL A 430 -2.24 -13.85 -4.44
C VAL A 430 -0.74 -13.58 -4.39
N ARG A 431 -0.05 -14.24 -3.45
CA ARG A 431 1.40 -14.14 -3.20
C ARG A 431 2.19 -14.85 -4.29
N ILE A 432 3.17 -14.16 -4.86
CA ILE A 432 4.14 -14.73 -5.79
C ILE A 432 5.57 -14.43 -5.32
N PRO A 433 6.41 -15.45 -5.04
CA PRO A 433 7.82 -15.22 -4.75
C PRO A 433 8.54 -14.69 -5.99
N ALA A 434 9.28 -13.59 -5.84
CA ALA A 434 10.03 -13.00 -6.94
C ALA A 434 11.32 -13.77 -7.22
N LEU A 435 11.50 -14.20 -8.47
CA LEU A 435 12.75 -14.75 -8.97
C LEU A 435 13.56 -13.67 -9.69
N PRO A 436 14.90 -13.72 -9.65
CA PRO A 436 15.74 -12.68 -10.26
C PRO A 436 15.81 -12.79 -11.78
N ASP A 437 15.66 -14.00 -12.34
CA ASP A 437 15.71 -14.23 -13.78
C ASP A 437 14.38 -13.89 -14.44
N PHE A 438 14.44 -13.24 -15.61
CA PHE A 438 13.26 -12.79 -16.33
C PHE A 438 13.46 -12.87 -17.85
N ASP A 439 12.83 -13.86 -18.48
CA ASP A 439 12.84 -14.14 -19.92
C ASP A 439 11.41 -14.29 -20.48
N PRO A 440 10.66 -13.19 -20.56
CA PRO A 440 9.29 -13.24 -21.03
C PRO A 440 9.20 -13.40 -22.55
N PRO A 441 8.09 -13.94 -23.07
CA PRO A 441 7.83 -13.96 -24.50
C PRO A 441 7.75 -12.53 -25.06
N TYR A 442 8.25 -12.36 -26.29
CA TYR A 442 8.17 -11.08 -27.01
C TYR A 442 6.79 -10.90 -27.62
N LEU A 443 6.22 -9.70 -27.50
CA LEU A 443 5.11 -9.30 -28.36
C LEU A 443 5.69 -9.10 -29.77
N THR A 444 5.30 -9.93 -30.74
CA THR A 444 5.83 -9.89 -32.11
C THR A 444 5.74 -8.47 -32.71
N GLY A 445 6.88 -7.86 -33.03
CA GLY A 445 6.99 -6.51 -33.59
C GLY A 445 8.22 -5.71 -33.13
N THR A 446 8.87 -6.12 -32.04
CA THR A 446 10.03 -5.43 -31.46
C THR A 446 11.15 -6.43 -31.12
N ARG A 447 11.86 -6.90 -32.15
CA ARG A 447 13.20 -7.45 -31.91
C ARG A 447 14.13 -6.23 -31.84
N PRO A 448 14.84 -5.95 -30.73
CA PRO A 448 16.07 -5.21 -30.86
C PRO A 448 17.00 -6.13 -31.65
N ASP A 449 17.32 -5.74 -32.88
CA ASP A 449 18.40 -6.39 -33.61
C ASP A 449 19.63 -6.38 -32.68
N LYS A 450 20.09 -7.57 -32.30
CA LYS A 450 21.37 -7.69 -31.60
C LYS A 450 22.45 -7.16 -32.54
N PRO A 451 23.39 -6.30 -32.07
CA PRO A 451 24.59 -6.00 -32.84
C PRO A 451 25.42 -7.27 -33.09
#